data_AF-A0A8D8AJN4-F1
#
_entry.id   AF-A0A8D8AJN4-F1
#
_cell.length_a   1.000
_cell.length_b   1.000
_cell.length_c   1.000
_cell.angle_alpha   90.00
_cell.angle_beta   90.00
_cell.angle_gamma   90.00
#
_symmetry.space_group_name_H-M   'P 1'
#
loop_
_entity.id
_entity.type
_entity.pdbx_description
1 polymer ?
#
loop_
_entity_poly.entity_id
_entity_poly.type
_entity_poly.pdbx_seq_one_letter_code
_entity_poly.pdbx_strand_id
1 'polypeptide(L)'
;NWLCSHYIELQVVEKAIGFYEKAVLKNPQDPYYLLRIAGCYRRIGNQQKSMSLFKMIHEIYPDNADCLRALIHLNQQQGNNELVEKYGAELQKLEKQKEVRQRIGTGRPPTTAGG
;
A
#
# COMPACT_ATOMS: atom_id res chain seq x y z
N ASN A 1 -27.95 2.25 18.95
CA ASN A 1 -26.55 1.80 19.15
C ASN A 1 -25.68 1.84 17.89
N TRP A 2 -26.16 1.56 16.68
CA TRP A 2 -25.33 1.63 15.46
C TRP A 2 -24.90 3.07 15.08
N LEU A 3 -25.80 4.05 15.17
CA LEU A 3 -25.49 5.45 14.81
C LEU A 3 -24.40 6.08 15.69
N CYS A 4 -24.39 5.82 16.99
CA CYS A 4 -23.32 6.31 17.88
C CYS A 4 -21.96 5.70 17.55
N SER A 5 -21.88 4.37 17.37
CA SER A 5 -20.62 3.72 17.01
C SER A 5 -20.10 4.17 15.65
N HIS A 6 -20.99 4.37 14.68
CA HIS A 6 -20.62 4.87 13.35
C HIS A 6 -20.12 6.32 13.42
N TYR A 7 -20.79 7.19 14.17
CA TYR A 7 -20.36 8.57 14.35
C TYR A 7 -19.00 8.69 15.04
N ILE A 8 -18.77 7.88 16.09
CA ILE A 8 -17.47 7.81 16.77
C ILE A 8 -16.39 7.31 15.80
N GLU A 9 -16.69 6.30 14.98
CA GLU A 9 -15.75 5.79 13.98
C GLU A 9 -15.35 6.88 12.97
N LEU A 10 -16.31 7.60 12.40
CA LEU A 10 -16.03 8.71 11.48
C LEU A 10 -15.15 9.78 12.13
N GLN A 11 -15.51 10.22 13.34
CA GLN A 11 -14.77 11.26 14.06
C GLN A 11 -13.32 10.84 14.36
N VAL A 12 -13.10 9.57 14.69
CA VAL A 12 -11.76 9.02 14.96
C VAL A 12 -10.94 8.94 13.67
N VAL A 13 -11.57 8.51 12.57
CA VAL A 13 -10.89 8.38 11.27
C VAL A 13 -10.49 9.76 10.72
N GLU A 14 -11.34 10.78 10.83
CA GLU A 14 -11.00 12.15 10.41
C GLU A 14 -9.83 12.72 11.21
N LYS A 15 -9.83 12.53 12.54
CA LYS A 15 -8.68 12.93 13.38
C LYS A 15 -7.41 12.19 12.96
N ALA A 16 -7.50 10.89 12.68
CA ALA A 16 -6.35 10.10 12.25
C ALA A 16 -5.76 10.61 10.93
N ILE A 17 -6.59 10.99 9.96
CA ILE A 17 -6.14 11.59 8.70
C ILE A 17 -5.32 12.86 8.99
N GLY A 18 -5.82 13.77 9.83
CA GLY A 18 -5.09 14.99 10.18
C GLY A 18 -3.74 14.74 10.89
N PHE A 19 -3.63 13.68 11.69
CA PHE A 19 -2.36 13.26 12.29
C PHE A 19 -1.38 12.73 11.24
N TYR A 20 -1.87 11.90 10.31
CA TYR A 20 -1.03 11.36 9.24
C TYR A 20 -0.61 12.42 8.24
N GLU A 21 -1.46 13.41 7.92
CA GLU A 21 -1.08 14.53 7.05
C GLU A 21 0.09 15.33 7.64
N LYS A 22 0.05 15.60 8.95
CA LYS A 22 1.19 16.23 9.66
C LYS A 22 2.45 15.35 9.63
N ALA A 23 2.29 14.02 9.70
CA ALA A 23 3.41 13.09 9.59
C ALA A 23 4.01 13.07 8.18
N VAL A 24 3.18 13.13 7.13
CA VAL A 24 3.62 13.26 5.74
C VAL A 24 4.41 14.55 5.52
N LEU A 25 3.98 15.67 6.14
CA LEU A 25 4.74 16.93 6.06
C LEU A 25 6.13 16.82 6.70
N LYS A 26 6.29 16.00 7.74
CA LYS A 26 7.59 15.76 8.37
C LYS A 26 8.45 14.77 7.58
N ASN A 27 7.83 13.69 7.11
CA ASN A 27 8.49 12.60 6.38
C ASN A 27 7.75 12.35 5.04
N PRO A 28 7.97 13.20 4.02
CA PRO A 28 7.28 13.07 2.75
C PRO A 28 7.73 11.86 1.93
N GLN A 29 8.87 11.26 2.29
CA GLN A 29 9.44 10.12 1.59
C GLN A 29 8.89 8.76 2.04
N ASP A 30 8.07 8.73 3.08
CA ASP A 30 7.54 7.48 3.62
C ASP A 30 6.12 7.20 3.11
N PRO A 31 5.92 6.19 2.23
CA PRO A 31 4.59 5.82 1.75
C PRO A 31 3.68 5.27 2.85
N TYR A 32 4.23 4.89 4.00
CA TYR A 32 3.46 4.33 5.11
C TYR A 32 2.29 5.23 5.53
N TYR A 33 2.53 6.52 5.74
CA TYR A 33 1.50 7.45 6.19
C TYR A 33 0.43 7.70 5.11
N LEU A 34 0.85 7.78 3.85
CA LEU A 34 -0.07 7.91 2.72
C LEU A 34 -0.98 6.69 2.58
N LEU A 35 -0.45 5.48 2.74
CA LEU A 35 -1.24 4.24 2.76
C LEU A 35 -2.24 4.22 3.92
N ARG A 36 -1.86 4.74 5.09
CA ARG A 36 -2.78 4.86 6.24
C ARG A 36 -3.92 5.84 5.96
N ILE A 37 -3.63 6.99 5.33
CA ILE A 37 -4.65 7.95 4.90
C ILE A 37 -5.60 7.31 3.88
N ALA A 38 -5.07 6.62 2.87
CA ALA A 38 -5.88 5.93 1.86
C ALA A 38 -6.80 4.86 2.47
N GLY A 39 -6.30 4.10 3.44
CA GLY A 39 -7.08 3.12 4.21
C GLY A 39 -8.17 3.76 5.09
N CYS A 40 -7.90 4.94 5.66
CA CYS A 40 -8.89 5.74 6.39
C CYS A 40 -10.04 6.17 5.48
N TYR A 41 -9.74 6.68 4.28
CA TYR A 41 -10.77 7.03 3.28
C TYR A 41 -11.64 5.83 2.87
N ARG A 42 -11.07 4.63 2.83
CA ARG A 42 -11.84 3.40 2.57
C ARG A 42 -12.84 3.10 3.69
N ARG A 43 -12.44 3.27 4.96
CA ARG A 43 -13.29 2.98 6.12
C ARG A 43 -14.48 3.92 6.25
N ILE A 44 -14.31 5.19 5.90
CA ILE A 44 -15.41 6.17 5.89
C ILE A 44 -16.36 6.02 4.69
N GLY A 45 -16.17 4.98 3.85
CA GLY A 45 -16.96 4.75 2.65
C GLY A 45 -16.58 5.64 1.46
N ASN A 46 -15.55 6.49 1.58
CA ASN A 46 -15.08 7.33 0.49
C ASN A 46 -14.09 6.57 -0.41
N GLN A 47 -14.63 5.60 -1.13
CA GLN A 47 -13.88 4.68 -1.98
C GLN A 47 -13.19 5.40 -3.15
N GLN A 48 -13.80 6.48 -3.64
CA GLN A 48 -13.26 7.27 -4.75
C GLN A 48 -11.97 8.00 -4.36
N LYS A 49 -11.96 8.70 -3.21
CA LYS A 49 -10.73 9.32 -2.69
C LYS A 49 -9.67 8.29 -2.34
N SER A 50 -10.08 7.18 -1.74
CA SER A 50 -9.18 6.06 -1.41
C SER A 50 -8.46 5.55 -2.66
N MET A 51 -9.19 5.29 -3.74
CA MET A 51 -8.64 4.85 -5.03
C MET A 51 -7.65 5.87 -5.62
N SER A 52 -7.98 7.16 -5.64
CA SER A 52 -7.08 8.18 -6.15
C SER A 52 -5.77 8.26 -5.36
N LEU A 53 -5.85 8.15 -4.03
CA LEU A 53 -4.67 8.11 -3.16
C LEU A 53 -3.80 6.87 -3.42
N PHE A 54 -4.39 5.68 -3.49
CA PHE A 54 -3.61 4.47 -3.80
C PHE A 54 -2.97 4.53 -5.19
N LYS A 55 -3.64 5.10 -6.20
CA LYS A 55 -3.03 5.30 -7.53
C LYS A 55 -1.84 6.24 -7.46
N MET A 56 -1.98 7.39 -6.79
CA MET A 56 -0.88 8.33 -6.58
C MET A 56 0.30 7.68 -5.85
N ILE A 57 0.04 6.89 -4.79
CA ILE A 57 1.09 6.19 -4.06
C ILE A 57 1.79 5.18 -4.98
N HIS A 58 1.06 4.47 -5.83
CA HIS A 58 1.64 3.54 -6.81
C HIS A 58 2.52 4.24 -7.84
N GLU A 59 2.12 5.44 -8.30
CA GLU A 59 2.93 6.24 -9.23
C GLU A 59 4.26 6.69 -8.61
N ILE A 60 4.25 7.03 -7.32
CA ILE A 60 5.46 7.46 -6.60
C ILE A 60 6.29 6.23 -6.16
N TYR A 61 5.63 5.15 -5.75
CA TYR A 61 6.23 3.95 -5.18
C TYR A 61 5.73 2.67 -5.87
N PRO A 62 6.11 2.43 -7.14
CA PRO A 62 5.66 1.26 -7.89
C PRO A 62 6.18 -0.07 -7.33
N ASP A 63 7.23 -0.03 -6.51
CA ASP A 63 7.81 -1.21 -5.83
C ASP A 63 7.09 -1.56 -4.51
N ASN A 64 6.01 -0.84 -4.18
CA ASN A 64 5.28 -1.04 -2.95
C ASN A 64 4.18 -2.11 -3.09
N ALA A 65 4.49 -3.31 -2.57
CA ALA A 65 3.58 -4.45 -2.61
C ALA A 65 2.26 -4.20 -1.85
N ASP A 66 2.28 -3.46 -0.75
CA ASP A 66 1.08 -3.16 0.04
C ASP A 66 0.11 -2.25 -0.73
N CYS A 67 0.64 -1.32 -1.51
CA CYS A 67 -0.15 -0.46 -2.39
C CYS A 67 -0.85 -1.28 -3.48
N LEU A 68 -0.11 -2.17 -4.16
CA LEU A 68 -0.65 -3.06 -5.19
C LEU A 68 -1.75 -3.97 -4.63
N ARG A 69 -1.54 -4.58 -3.45
CA ARG A 69 -2.56 -5.41 -2.79
C ARG A 69 -3.83 -4.61 -2.46
N ALA A 70 -3.69 -3.37 -2.01
CA ALA A 70 -4.82 -2.51 -1.72
C ALA A 70 -5.60 -2.12 -2.99
N LEU A 71 -4.91 -1.80 -4.10
CA LEU A 71 -5.53 -1.52 -5.40
C LEU A 71 -6.27 -2.76 -5.94
N ILE A 72 -5.68 -3.94 -5.84
CA ILE A 72 -6.32 -5.20 -6.23
C ILE A 72 -7.63 -5.38 -5.46
N HIS A 73 -7.58 -5.29 -4.13
CA HIS A 73 -8.76 -5.47 -3.29
C HIS A 73 -9.86 -4.44 -3.61
N LEU A 74 -9.50 -3.17 -3.81
CA LEU A 74 -10.46 -2.14 -4.19
C LEU A 74 -11.10 -2.40 -5.56
N ASN A 75 -10.32 -2.80 -6.56
CA ASN A 75 -10.85 -3.11 -7.89
C ASN A 75 -11.71 -4.38 -7.91
N GLN A 76 -11.38 -5.38 -7.08
CA GLN A 76 -12.23 -6.57 -6.87
C GLN A 76 -13.61 -6.17 -6.33
N GLN A 77 -13.66 -5.24 -5.35
CA GLN A 77 -14.94 -4.75 -4.81
C GLN A 77 -15.75 -3.95 -5.84
N GLN A 78 -15.08 -3.32 -6.82
CA GLN A 78 -15.75 -2.58 -7.90
C GLN A 78 -16.08 -3.44 -9.13
N GLY A 79 -15.67 -4.71 -9.16
CA GLY A 79 -15.88 -5.60 -10.32
C GLY A 79 -14.95 -5.32 -11.51
N ASN A 80 -13.89 -4.52 -11.32
CA ASN A 80 -12.93 -4.16 -12.37
C ASN A 80 -11.86 -5.25 -12.53
N ASN A 81 -12.25 -6.42 -13.02
CA ASN A 81 -11.38 -7.59 -13.12
C ASN A 81 -10.12 -7.35 -13.97
N GLU A 82 -10.22 -6.54 -15.03
CA GLU A 82 -9.06 -6.18 -15.87
C GLU A 82 -7.94 -5.51 -15.06
N LEU A 83 -8.30 -4.56 -14.18
CA LEU A 83 -7.33 -3.89 -13.33
C LEU A 83 -6.79 -4.82 -12.25
N VAL A 84 -7.62 -5.73 -11.74
CA VAL A 84 -7.19 -6.75 -10.77
C VAL A 84 -6.11 -7.64 -11.35
N GLU A 85 -6.30 -8.14 -12.57
CA GLU A 85 -5.30 -8.96 -13.27
C GLU A 85 -4.03 -8.15 -13.55
N LYS A 86 -4.18 -6.91 -14.02
CA LYS A 86 -3.05 -6.00 -14.27
C LYS A 86 -2.18 -5.80 -13.01
N TYR A 87 -2.78 -5.35 -11.92
CA TYR A 87 -2.04 -5.10 -10.67
C TYR A 87 -1.54 -6.40 -10.02
N GLY A 88 -2.26 -7.51 -10.16
CA GLY A 88 -1.84 -8.83 -9.71
C GLY A 88 -0.58 -9.32 -10.42
N ALA A 89 -0.49 -9.13 -11.74
CA ALA A 89 0.70 -9.44 -12.51
C ALA A 89 1.90 -8.58 -12.10
N GLU A 90 1.69 -7.28 -11.86
CA GLU A 90 2.75 -6.39 -11.34
C GLU A 90 3.26 -6.86 -9.97
N LEU A 91 2.37 -7.21 -9.05
CA LEU A 91 2.71 -7.70 -7.72
C LEU A 91 3.53 -9.00 -7.81
N GLN A 92 3.12 -9.95 -8.64
CA GLN A 92 3.85 -11.19 -8.82
C GLN A 92 5.26 -10.95 -9.41
N LYS A 93 5.38 -10.03 -10.37
CA LYS A 93 6.66 -9.64 -10.96
C LYS A 93 7.57 -8.99 -9.92
N LEU A 94 7.00 -8.15 -9.05
CA LEU A 94 7.69 -7.50 -7.96
C LEU A 94 8.23 -8.51 -6.94
N GLU A 95 7.40 -9.47 -6.51
CA GLU A 95 7.79 -10.51 -5.55
C GLU A 95 8.89 -11.42 -6.12
N LYS A 96 8.77 -11.83 -7.40
CA LYS A 96 9.82 -12.59 -8.09
C LYS A 96 11.14 -11.81 -8.17
N GLN A 97 11.09 -10.51 -8.48
CA GLN A 97 12.30 -9.68 -8.50
C GLN A 97 12.95 -9.57 -7.12
N LYS A 98 12.16 -9.44 -6.06
CA LYS A 98 12.66 -9.41 -4.67
C LYS A 98 13.29 -10.74 -4.28
N GLU A 99 12.67 -11.86 -4.62
CA GLU A 99 13.21 -13.20 -4.38
C GLU A 99 14.55 -13.40 -5.11
N VAL A 100 14.64 -13.05 -6.39
CA VAL A 100 15.88 -13.17 -7.18
C VAL A 100 16.99 -12.31 -6.56
N ARG A 101 16.69 -11.07 -6.17
CA ARG A 101 17.66 -10.20 -5.49
C ARG A 101 18.15 -10.78 -4.16
N GLN A 102 17.25 -11.37 -3.37
CA GLN A 102 17.62 -12.01 -2.09
C GLN A 102 18.51 -13.24 -2.30
N ARG A 103 18.25 -14.06 -3.32
CA ARG A 103 19.09 -15.22 -3.66
C ARG A 103 20.49 -14.81 -4.13
N ILE A 104 20.61 -13.74 -4.90
CA ILE A 104 21.91 -13.22 -5.36
C ILE A 104 22.69 -12.58 -4.20
N GLY A 105 22.03 -11.85 -3.31
CA GLY A 105 22.67 -11.20 -2.16
C GLY A 105 23.13 -12.15 -1.04
N THR A 106 22.61 -13.38 -1.01
CA THR A 106 22.99 -14.43 -0.04
C THR A 106 23.97 -15.46 -0.61
N GLY A 107 24.45 -15.25 -1.84
CA GLY A 107 25.56 -16.01 -2.40
C GLY A 107 26.83 -15.80 -1.56
N ARG A 108 27.12 -16.75 -0.66
CA ARG A 108 28.37 -16.85 0.11
C ARG A 108 29.58 -16.48 -0.78
N PRO A 109 30.54 -15.66 -0.31
CA PRO A 109 31.82 -15.59 -0.99
C PRO A 109 32.42 -17.00 -1.03
N PRO A 110 33.05 -17.42 -2.13
CA PRO A 110 33.78 -18.68 -2.16
C PRO A 110 34.85 -18.59 -1.07
N THR A 111 34.71 -19.39 -0.02
CA THR A 111 35.81 -19.66 0.92
C THR A 111 36.92 -20.28 0.09
N THR A 112 37.88 -19.46 -0.34
CA THR A 112 39.14 -19.91 -0.89
C THR A 112 39.84 -20.70 0.20
N ALA A 113 39.72 -22.02 0.10
CA ALA A 113 40.70 -22.94 0.64
C ALA A 113 42.06 -22.54 0.07
N GLY A 114 43.01 -22.20 0.94
CA GLY A 114 44.36 -21.85 0.55
C GLY A 114 45.31 -22.02 1.72
N GLY A 115 46.18 -23.02 1.62
CA GLY A 115 47.45 -23.12 2.35
C GLY A 115 47.42 -24.03 3.56
#